data_AF-A0A8C8HF58-F1
#
_entry.id   AF-A0A8C8HF58-F1
#
_cell.length_a   1.000
_cell.length_b   1.000
_cell.length_c   1.000
_cell.angle_alpha   90.00
_cell.angle_beta   90.00
_cell.angle_gamma   90.00
#
_symmetry.space_group_name_H-M   'P 1'
#
loop_
_entity.id
_entity.type
_entity.pdbx_description
1 polymer ?
#
loop_
_entity_poly.entity_id
_entity_poly.type
_entity_poly.pdbx_seq_one_letter_code
_entity_poly.pdbx_strand_id
1 'polypeptide(L)'
;MLSSMALRSAFKSTSVVLRECGVLSRLKGTCASLQLKHGAFTSVTTGPSHSNNETALTGIGSFTIQSVRNYARVVRKKKPVMTSQLSDLPPTMLKMEYAAVPLAQTYSEKLKLKTEQLIAKVQRDEADRSSTEVKVAILTSKIRNYQEHLHKHTKDKANKRWMLMAIDRRKKLLKHLRVTRYDAFERVCQQLGITYTFPPEYYRHATRRWLAKKALCIKVFKEVQKQKLEQRKKMKQTPPPTLAEPARTPATGTQ
;
A
#
# COMPACT_ATOMS: atom_id res chain seq x y z
N MET A 1 -52.93 25.37 27.66
CA MET A 1 -51.95 26.47 27.55
C MET A 1 -50.87 26.01 26.57
N LEU A 2 -50.99 26.27 25.25
CA LEU A 2 -50.45 27.45 24.53
C LEU A 2 -48.99 27.73 24.95
N SER A 3 -47.93 27.74 24.15
CA SER A 3 -47.65 27.77 22.70
C SER A 3 -46.19 27.28 22.53
N SER A 4 -45.82 26.43 21.55
CA SER A 4 -45.22 26.82 20.26
C SER A 4 -44.36 28.11 20.28
N MET A 5 -43.04 28.00 20.14
CA MET A 5 -42.21 28.97 19.39
C MET A 5 -40.91 28.32 18.91
N ALA A 6 -40.80 28.16 17.60
CA ALA A 6 -39.61 27.87 16.83
C ALA A 6 -38.74 29.14 16.62
N LEU A 7 -37.65 28.98 15.84
CA LEU A 7 -36.79 30.00 15.19
C LEU A 7 -35.48 30.33 15.96
N ARG A 8 -34.27 30.41 15.40
CA ARG A 8 -33.82 30.68 14.03
C ARG A 8 -32.52 29.93 13.70
N SER A 9 -32.45 29.45 12.47
CA SER A 9 -31.23 29.28 11.68
C SER A 9 -30.54 30.62 11.40
N ALA A 10 -29.21 30.69 11.49
CA ALA A 10 -28.43 31.79 10.93
C ALA A 10 -27.27 31.24 10.07
N PHE A 11 -27.51 31.27 8.76
CA PHE A 11 -26.48 31.28 7.72
C PHE A 11 -25.57 32.49 7.92
N LYS A 12 -24.24 32.28 7.90
CA LYS A 12 -23.30 33.33 7.47
C LYS A 12 -22.41 32.76 6.37
N SER A 13 -22.89 32.99 5.16
CA SER A 13 -22.08 33.11 3.96
C SER A 13 -21.25 34.39 4.09
N THR A 14 -19.94 34.28 3.93
CA THR A 14 -19.10 35.43 3.56
C THR A 14 -18.22 34.99 2.41
N SER A 15 -18.75 35.21 1.21
CA SER A 15 -17.99 35.41 -0.01
C SER A 15 -17.65 36.90 -0.12
N VAL A 16 -16.37 37.28 -0.06
CA VAL A 16 -15.87 38.47 -0.77
C VAL A 16 -14.48 38.17 -1.31
N VAL A 17 -14.32 38.56 -2.57
CA VAL A 17 -13.21 38.40 -3.51
C VAL A 17 -12.40 39.70 -3.57
N LEU A 18 -11.13 39.59 -3.96
CA LEU A 18 -10.15 40.58 -4.52
C LEU A 18 -8.90 40.70 -3.63
N ARG A 19 -7.71 40.20 -4.02
CA ARG A 19 -6.84 40.45 -5.19
C ARG A 19 -6.11 41.80 -5.07
N GLU A 20 -4.82 41.75 -4.71
CA GLU A 20 -3.66 42.49 -5.26
C GLU A 20 -2.38 41.83 -4.66
N CYS A 21 -1.52 41.19 -5.47
CA CYS A 21 -0.33 41.76 -6.12
C CYS A 21 0.70 42.36 -5.13
N GLY A 22 1.59 41.51 -4.62
CA GLY A 22 2.77 41.90 -3.84
C GLY A 22 4.03 41.24 -4.40
N VAL A 23 4.79 42.04 -5.14
CA VAL A 23 6.05 41.73 -5.82
C VAL A 23 7.15 41.42 -4.78
N LEU A 24 7.65 40.18 -4.76
CA LEU A 24 8.94 39.87 -4.13
C LEU A 24 9.98 39.66 -5.22
N SER A 25 10.59 40.77 -5.58
CA SER A 25 11.77 40.81 -6.42
C SER A 25 13.02 40.49 -5.60
N ARG A 26 13.94 39.76 -6.24
CA ARG A 26 15.40 39.95 -6.17
C ARG A 26 16.14 39.42 -4.93
N LEU A 27 16.74 38.24 -5.09
CA LEU A 27 18.16 38.02 -4.85
C LEU A 27 18.65 36.97 -5.86
N LYS A 28 19.26 37.46 -6.95
CA LYS A 28 19.98 36.67 -7.95
C LYS A 28 21.29 36.23 -7.32
N GLY A 29 21.40 34.96 -6.94
CA GLY A 29 22.69 34.31 -6.71
C GLY A 29 23.23 33.82 -8.05
N THR A 30 24.22 34.52 -8.58
CA THR A 30 25.00 34.11 -9.76
C THR A 30 25.73 32.80 -9.46
N CYS A 31 25.19 31.68 -9.94
CA CYS A 31 25.93 30.42 -10.00
C CYS A 31 26.82 30.48 -11.25
N ALA A 32 28.10 30.78 -11.04
CA ALA A 32 29.11 30.73 -12.07
C ALA A 32 29.15 29.31 -12.69
N SER A 33 28.86 29.25 -13.98
CA SER A 33 29.10 28.09 -14.82
C SER A 33 30.62 27.94 -14.97
N LEU A 34 31.21 26.95 -14.31
CA LEU A 34 32.51 26.42 -14.69
C LEU A 34 32.26 25.26 -15.65
N GLN A 35 32.38 25.58 -16.95
CA GLN A 35 32.58 24.60 -18.00
C GLN A 35 33.93 23.92 -17.77
N LEU A 36 33.91 22.64 -17.40
CA LEU A 36 35.08 21.77 -17.58
C LEU A 36 34.85 20.95 -18.85
N LYS A 37 35.49 21.42 -19.92
CA LYS A 37 35.64 20.70 -21.17
C LYS A 37 36.69 19.59 -20.98
N HIS A 38 36.24 18.38 -21.31
CA HIS A 38 36.95 17.30 -22.01
C HIS A 38 37.85 16.38 -21.17
N GLY A 39 37.59 15.09 -21.36
CA GLY A 39 38.33 13.97 -20.81
C GLY A 39 37.58 12.68 -21.18
N ALA A 40 37.54 12.37 -22.47
CA ALA A 40 37.13 11.04 -22.93
C ALA A 40 38.18 10.05 -22.42
N PHE A 41 37.81 9.19 -21.48
CA PHE A 41 38.64 8.04 -21.09
C PHE A 41 37.82 6.77 -21.32
N THR A 42 37.88 6.29 -22.55
CA THR A 42 37.58 4.89 -22.87
C THR A 42 38.66 4.04 -22.20
N SER A 43 38.27 3.29 -21.17
CA SER A 43 39.07 2.12 -20.74
C SER A 43 38.22 0.88 -20.92
N VAL A 44 38.54 0.18 -22.00
CA VAL A 44 38.37 -1.26 -22.13
C VAL A 44 39.12 -1.89 -20.95
N THR A 45 38.43 -2.65 -20.12
CA THR A 45 39.08 -3.56 -19.18
C THR A 45 38.59 -4.98 -19.48
N THR A 46 39.34 -5.62 -20.37
CA THR A 46 39.58 -7.05 -20.35
C THR A 46 40.05 -7.44 -18.94
N GLY A 47 39.40 -8.44 -18.35
CA GLY A 47 39.87 -9.01 -17.10
C GLY A 47 41.19 -9.76 -17.31
N PRO A 48 41.95 -9.96 -16.22
CA PRO A 48 42.66 -11.21 -16.09
C PRO A 48 42.46 -11.89 -14.73
N SER A 49 42.53 -13.20 -14.85
CA SER A 49 42.58 -14.27 -13.88
C SER A 49 43.71 -14.15 -12.85
N HIS A 50 43.40 -14.65 -11.65
CA HIS A 50 44.26 -15.21 -10.60
C HIS A 50 45.76 -15.37 -10.88
N SER A 51 46.61 -14.87 -9.97
CA SER A 51 47.68 -15.65 -9.33
C SER A 51 48.23 -14.92 -8.10
N ASN A 52 48.68 -15.69 -7.11
CA ASN A 52 49.13 -15.28 -5.78
C ASN A 52 50.58 -14.78 -5.80
N ASN A 53 50.93 -13.85 -4.89
CA ASN A 53 51.95 -14.02 -3.83
C ASN A 53 52.38 -12.66 -3.25
N GLU A 54 52.57 -12.66 -1.93
CA GLU A 54 53.03 -11.53 -1.11
C GLU A 54 54.51 -11.21 -1.33
N THR A 55 54.90 -9.94 -1.23
CA THR A 55 56.13 -9.49 -0.53
C THR A 55 56.15 -7.97 -0.38
N ALA A 56 56.64 -7.53 0.78
CA ALA A 56 56.62 -6.16 1.29
C ALA A 56 57.79 -5.29 0.80
N LEU A 57 57.61 -3.96 0.77
CA LEU A 57 58.37 -2.98 1.58
C LEU A 57 58.10 -1.51 1.24
N THR A 58 58.07 -0.71 2.32
CA THR A 58 58.44 0.73 2.47
C THR A 58 57.62 1.84 1.81
N GLY A 59 56.72 2.42 2.63
CA GLY A 59 56.84 3.81 3.10
C GLY A 59 56.43 4.95 2.16
N ILE A 60 55.22 5.52 2.38
CA ILE A 60 54.93 6.95 2.55
C ILE A 60 53.45 7.06 3.00
N GLY A 61 53.21 7.76 4.11
CA GLY A 61 51.96 8.45 4.41
C GLY A 61 50.69 7.60 4.57
N SER A 62 50.43 7.16 5.81
CA SER A 62 49.17 6.60 6.28
C SER A 62 47.98 7.55 6.03
N PHE A 63 47.26 7.33 4.93
CA PHE A 63 45.81 7.57 4.86
C PHE A 63 45.12 6.23 4.63
N THR A 64 45.16 5.35 5.62
CA THR A 64 44.23 4.21 5.65
C THR A 64 42.83 4.78 5.74
N ILE A 65 42.17 4.95 4.59
CA ILE A 65 40.71 5.11 4.54
C ILE A 65 40.18 3.87 5.27
N GLN A 66 39.70 4.06 6.50
CA GLN A 66 39.05 2.98 7.25
C GLN A 66 38.07 2.31 6.30
N SER A 67 38.19 0.98 6.14
CA SER A 67 37.29 0.21 5.30
C SER A 67 35.86 0.55 5.75
N VAL A 68 35.14 1.28 4.90
CA VAL A 68 33.75 1.64 5.13
C VAL A 68 33.02 0.35 5.46
N ARG A 69 32.37 0.30 6.63
CA ARG A 69 31.59 -0.84 7.14
C ARG A 69 31.01 -1.64 5.97
N ASN A 70 31.50 -2.87 5.79
CA ASN A 70 31.02 -3.81 4.79
C ASN A 70 29.58 -4.22 5.14
N TYR A 71 28.62 -3.31 5.00
CA TYR A 71 27.22 -3.66 5.06
C TYR A 71 26.95 -4.61 3.90
N ALA A 72 26.40 -5.79 4.19
CA ALA A 72 26.01 -6.75 3.18
C ALA A 72 25.20 -6.04 2.09
N ARG A 73 25.69 -6.07 0.85
CA ARG A 73 24.97 -5.50 -0.29
C ARG A 73 23.62 -6.20 -0.33
N VAL A 74 22.53 -5.43 -0.18
CA VAL A 74 21.17 -5.99 -0.21
C VAL A 74 21.02 -6.81 -1.50
N VAL A 75 20.81 -8.11 -1.35
CA VAL A 75 20.59 -9.01 -2.48
C VAL A 75 19.39 -8.49 -3.25
N ARG A 76 19.62 -8.03 -4.48
CA ARG A 76 18.54 -7.58 -5.36
C ARG A 76 17.77 -8.82 -5.79
N LYS A 77 16.70 -9.16 -5.07
CA LYS A 77 15.76 -10.20 -5.50
C LYS A 77 15.23 -9.81 -6.88
N LYS A 78 15.34 -10.71 -7.87
CA LYS A 78 14.68 -10.54 -9.16
C LYS A 78 13.19 -10.38 -8.90
N LYS A 79 12.59 -9.31 -9.44
CA LYS A 79 11.14 -9.12 -9.30
C LYS A 79 10.45 -10.28 -10.04
N PRO A 80 9.40 -10.88 -9.46
CA PRO A 80 8.65 -11.91 -10.15
C PRO A 80 8.13 -11.34 -11.47
N VAL A 81 8.27 -12.12 -12.55
CA VAL A 81 7.74 -11.76 -13.86
C VAL A 81 6.21 -11.79 -13.72
N MET A 82 5.56 -10.65 -13.96
CA MET A 82 4.10 -10.61 -13.98
C MET A 82 3.62 -11.35 -15.23
N THR A 83 2.84 -12.40 -15.05
CA THR A 83 2.15 -13.10 -16.13
C THR A 83 1.10 -12.18 -16.73
N SER A 84 1.13 -11.96 -18.06
CA SER A 84 0.14 -11.12 -18.73
C SER A 84 -1.23 -11.78 -18.66
N GLN A 85 -2.26 -11.02 -18.31
CA GLN A 85 -3.66 -11.45 -18.29
C GLN A 85 -4.12 -11.96 -19.66
N LEU A 86 -3.47 -11.53 -20.75
CA LEU A 86 -3.82 -11.92 -22.12
C LEU A 86 -3.19 -13.27 -22.52
N SER A 87 -2.31 -13.86 -21.70
CA SER A 87 -1.65 -15.12 -22.03
C SER A 87 -2.60 -16.33 -22.05
N ASP A 88 -3.71 -16.27 -21.31
CA ASP A 88 -4.67 -17.39 -21.24
C ASP A 88 -5.70 -17.43 -22.38
N LEU A 89 -5.75 -16.45 -23.30
CA LEU A 89 -6.69 -16.57 -24.43
C LEU A 89 -6.06 -17.44 -25.53
N PRO A 90 -6.66 -18.59 -25.87
CA PRO A 90 -6.24 -19.31 -27.05
C PRO A 90 -6.61 -18.49 -28.30
N PRO A 91 -5.78 -18.50 -29.35
CA PRO A 91 -6.01 -17.74 -30.59
C PRO A 91 -7.28 -18.17 -31.34
N THR A 92 -7.93 -19.27 -30.93
CA THR A 92 -9.14 -19.85 -31.54
C THR A 92 -10.46 -19.33 -30.96
N MET A 93 -10.46 -18.71 -29.77
CA MET A 93 -11.67 -18.14 -29.12
C MET A 93 -12.15 -16.81 -29.74
N LEU A 94 -11.59 -16.45 -30.90
CA LEU A 94 -11.87 -15.23 -31.62
C LEU A 94 -12.98 -15.50 -32.65
N LYS A 95 -14.03 -14.67 -32.60
CA LYS A 95 -15.31 -14.78 -33.32
C LYS A 95 -15.20 -15.38 -34.74
N MET A 96 -15.90 -16.50 -34.97
CA MET A 96 -15.95 -17.25 -36.24
C MET A 96 -16.40 -16.41 -37.44
N GLU A 97 -17.11 -15.29 -37.21
CA GLU A 97 -17.60 -14.39 -38.26
C GLU A 97 -16.51 -13.61 -39.01
N TYR A 98 -15.25 -13.62 -38.53
CA TYR A 98 -14.13 -12.89 -39.18
C TYR A 98 -13.01 -13.79 -39.71
N ALA A 99 -13.19 -15.12 -39.74
CA ALA A 99 -12.15 -16.06 -40.16
C ALA A 99 -11.64 -15.85 -41.60
N ALA A 100 -12.41 -15.15 -42.46
CA ALA A 100 -12.06 -14.87 -43.84
C ALA A 100 -11.24 -13.58 -44.06
N VAL A 101 -11.01 -12.75 -43.03
CA VAL A 101 -10.23 -11.51 -43.16
C VAL A 101 -8.87 -11.69 -42.47
N PRO A 102 -7.75 -11.79 -43.22
CA PRO A 102 -6.41 -12.06 -42.68
C PRO A 102 -5.78 -10.85 -41.96
N LEU A 103 -6.59 -9.96 -41.41
CA LEU A 103 -6.15 -8.69 -40.85
C LEU A 103 -6.84 -8.45 -39.51
N ALA A 104 -6.01 -8.21 -38.49
CA ALA A 104 -6.34 -7.59 -37.21
C ALA A 104 -6.88 -8.49 -36.09
N GLN A 105 -6.02 -9.32 -35.48
CA GLN A 105 -6.14 -9.60 -34.04
C GLN A 105 -5.56 -8.43 -33.24
N THR A 106 -6.25 -7.29 -33.18
CA THR A 106 -5.69 -6.10 -32.52
C THR A 106 -5.63 -6.28 -31.00
N TYR A 107 -4.66 -5.63 -30.34
CA TYR A 107 -4.55 -5.63 -28.87
C TYR A 107 -5.85 -5.18 -28.19
N SER A 108 -6.56 -4.22 -28.82
CA SER A 108 -7.83 -3.69 -28.36
C SER A 108 -8.94 -4.74 -28.38
N GLU A 109 -9.00 -5.63 -29.38
CA GLU A 109 -9.96 -6.74 -29.43
C GLU A 109 -9.70 -7.79 -28.35
N LYS A 110 -8.43 -8.16 -28.13
CA LYS A 110 -8.07 -9.08 -27.04
C LYS A 110 -8.51 -8.54 -25.68
N LEU A 111 -8.36 -7.24 -25.47
CA LEU A 111 -8.87 -6.57 -24.27
C LEU A 111 -10.39 -6.61 -24.17
N LYS A 112 -11.12 -6.35 -25.27
CA LYS A 112 -12.59 -6.44 -25.29
C LYS A 112 -13.07 -7.83 -24.86
N LEU A 113 -12.48 -8.90 -25.38
CA LEU A 113 -12.85 -10.26 -25.02
C LEU A 113 -12.56 -10.59 -23.55
N LYS A 114 -11.40 -10.18 -23.02
CA LYS A 114 -11.13 -10.31 -21.58
C LYS A 114 -12.09 -9.48 -20.74
N THR A 115 -12.54 -8.32 -21.22
CA THR A 115 -13.57 -7.54 -20.52
C THR A 115 -14.89 -8.29 -20.52
N GLU A 116 -15.33 -8.84 -21.66
CA GLU A 116 -16.57 -9.61 -21.78
C GLU A 116 -16.55 -10.87 -20.92
N GLN A 117 -15.43 -11.61 -20.88
CA GLN A 117 -15.26 -12.76 -19.98
C GLN A 117 -15.39 -12.38 -18.49
N LEU A 118 -14.92 -11.20 -18.10
CA LEU A 118 -15.06 -10.72 -16.72
C LEU A 118 -16.47 -10.21 -16.43
N ILE A 119 -17.14 -9.64 -17.43
CA ILE A 119 -18.54 -9.20 -17.34
C ILE A 119 -19.45 -10.44 -17.20
N ALA A 120 -19.27 -11.45 -18.04
CA ALA A 120 -20.06 -12.68 -18.04
C ALA A 120 -20.05 -13.41 -16.68
N LYS A 121 -18.94 -13.33 -15.94
CA LYS A 121 -18.85 -13.91 -14.59
C LYS A 121 -19.75 -13.23 -13.57
N VAL A 122 -19.99 -11.93 -13.74
CA VAL A 122 -20.50 -11.03 -12.71
C VAL A 122 -21.89 -10.48 -13.05
N GLN A 123 -22.26 -10.47 -14.33
CA GLN A 123 -23.54 -9.96 -14.84
C GLN A 123 -24.73 -10.72 -14.25
N ARG A 124 -25.87 -10.03 -14.14
CA ARG A 124 -27.12 -10.66 -13.68
C ARG A 124 -27.84 -11.33 -14.84
N ASP A 125 -27.96 -10.57 -15.94
CA ASP A 125 -28.58 -10.98 -17.18
C ASP A 125 -27.57 -10.79 -18.32
N GLU A 126 -27.76 -11.50 -19.43
CA GLU A 126 -26.84 -11.46 -20.59
C GLU A 126 -26.79 -10.09 -21.27
N ALA A 127 -27.87 -9.31 -21.19
CA ALA A 127 -27.97 -7.98 -21.76
C ALA A 127 -27.51 -6.85 -20.81
N ASP A 128 -27.14 -7.15 -19.56
CA ASP A 128 -26.79 -6.12 -18.58
C ASP A 128 -25.39 -5.55 -18.83
N ARG A 129 -25.34 -4.27 -19.21
CA ARG A 129 -24.08 -3.52 -19.39
C ARG A 129 -23.85 -2.38 -18.41
N SER A 130 -24.87 -2.00 -17.65
CA SER A 130 -24.88 -0.73 -16.93
C SER A 130 -24.92 -0.89 -15.41
N SER A 131 -25.13 -2.10 -14.90
CA SER A 131 -25.12 -2.37 -13.47
C SER A 131 -23.79 -2.04 -12.80
N THR A 132 -23.84 -1.93 -11.48
CA THR A 132 -22.66 -1.51 -10.71
C THR A 132 -21.62 -2.63 -10.69
N GLU A 133 -22.06 -3.89 -10.67
CA GLU A 133 -21.25 -5.09 -10.73
C GLU A 133 -20.47 -5.17 -12.04
N VAL A 134 -21.15 -4.96 -13.17
CA VAL A 134 -20.53 -4.93 -14.51
C VAL A 134 -19.52 -3.79 -14.64
N LYS A 135 -19.85 -2.59 -14.14
CA LYS A 135 -18.91 -1.46 -14.11
C LYS A 135 -17.64 -1.78 -13.30
N VAL A 136 -17.76 -2.53 -12.20
CA VAL A 136 -16.60 -2.99 -11.40
C VAL A 136 -15.74 -3.98 -12.19
N ALA A 137 -16.35 -4.89 -12.94
CA ALA A 137 -15.63 -5.82 -13.82
C ALA A 137 -14.84 -5.09 -14.92
N ILE A 138 -15.47 -4.10 -15.59
CA ILE A 138 -14.82 -3.26 -16.61
C ILE A 138 -13.65 -2.45 -16.04
N LEU A 139 -13.81 -1.88 -14.84
CA LEU A 139 -12.70 -1.16 -14.20
C LEU A 139 -11.56 -2.12 -13.82
N THR A 140 -11.90 -3.34 -13.42
CA THR A 140 -10.90 -4.36 -13.05
C THR A 140 -10.07 -4.80 -14.24
N SER A 141 -10.67 -4.99 -15.43
CA SER A 141 -9.91 -5.29 -16.65
C SER A 141 -8.97 -4.14 -17.04
N LYS A 142 -9.45 -2.88 -16.96
CA LYS A 142 -8.62 -1.69 -17.21
C LYS A 142 -7.45 -1.57 -16.24
N ILE A 143 -7.67 -1.82 -14.95
CA ILE A 143 -6.62 -1.78 -13.93
C ILE A 143 -5.54 -2.83 -14.23
N ARG A 144 -5.92 -4.07 -14.57
CA ARG A 144 -4.97 -5.13 -14.91
C ARG A 144 -4.15 -4.78 -16.17
N ASN A 145 -4.80 -4.23 -17.20
CA ASN A 145 -4.11 -3.70 -18.38
C ASN A 145 -3.08 -2.60 -18.03
N TYR A 146 -3.45 -1.63 -17.20
CA TYR A 146 -2.52 -0.59 -16.74
C TYR A 146 -1.35 -1.17 -15.92
N GLN A 147 -1.61 -2.20 -15.11
CA GLN A 147 -0.57 -2.87 -14.33
C GLN A 147 0.49 -3.51 -15.25
N GLU A 148 0.06 -4.20 -16.31
CA GLU A 148 0.98 -4.79 -17.31
C GLU A 148 1.79 -3.72 -18.05
N HIS A 149 1.14 -2.65 -18.50
CA HIS A 149 1.81 -1.53 -19.17
C HIS A 149 2.86 -0.87 -18.28
N LEU A 150 2.50 -0.55 -17.03
CA LEU A 150 3.39 0.13 -16.08
C LEU A 150 4.52 -0.77 -15.56
N HIS A 151 4.34 -2.10 -15.62
CA HIS A 151 5.42 -3.04 -15.33
C HIS A 151 6.56 -2.90 -16.33
N LYS A 152 6.22 -2.77 -17.63
CA LYS A 152 7.19 -2.50 -18.71
C LYS A 152 7.66 -1.04 -18.70
N HIS A 153 6.74 -0.09 -18.50
CA HIS A 153 6.97 1.35 -18.60
C HIS A 153 6.78 2.08 -17.25
N THR A 154 7.75 1.90 -16.34
CA THR A 154 7.66 2.44 -14.97
C THR A 154 7.72 3.98 -14.85
N LYS A 155 8.25 4.65 -15.89
CA LYS A 155 8.42 6.11 -15.92
C LYS A 155 7.15 6.86 -16.35
N ASP A 156 6.20 6.19 -16.97
CA ASP A 156 4.95 6.80 -17.42
C ASP A 156 4.04 7.20 -16.24
N LYS A 157 3.90 8.52 -16.02
CA LYS A 157 3.12 9.07 -14.91
C LYS A 157 1.65 9.29 -15.27
N ALA A 158 1.34 9.49 -16.56
CA ALA A 158 -0.02 9.69 -17.01
C ALA A 158 -0.84 8.41 -16.83
N ASN A 159 -0.32 7.29 -17.31
CA ASN A 159 -0.96 5.98 -17.13
C ASN A 159 -1.05 5.57 -15.66
N LYS A 160 -0.03 5.88 -14.86
CA LYS A 160 -0.07 5.65 -13.39
C LYS A 160 -1.19 6.46 -12.73
N ARG A 161 -1.38 7.72 -13.11
CA ARG A 161 -2.48 8.56 -12.61
C ARG A 161 -3.83 7.97 -12.99
N TRP A 162 -4.03 7.59 -14.26
CA TRP A 162 -5.29 6.99 -14.70
C TRP A 162 -5.60 5.65 -14.00
N MET A 163 -4.58 4.82 -13.77
CA MET A 163 -4.74 3.60 -12.99
C MET A 163 -5.21 3.88 -11.56
N LEU A 164 -4.62 4.86 -10.87
CA LEU A 164 -5.03 5.23 -9.52
C LEU A 164 -6.48 5.76 -9.49
N MET A 165 -6.85 6.62 -10.44
CA MET A 165 -8.22 7.10 -10.57
C MET A 165 -9.22 5.97 -10.83
N ALA A 166 -8.85 4.97 -11.64
CA ALA A 166 -9.67 3.79 -11.88
C ALA A 166 -9.84 2.92 -10.63
N ILE A 167 -8.78 2.76 -9.83
CA ILE A 167 -8.82 2.05 -8.53
C ILE A 167 -9.78 2.75 -7.58
N ASP A 168 -9.70 4.08 -7.46
CA ASP A 168 -10.54 4.85 -6.55
C ASP A 168 -12.00 4.87 -7.01
N ARG A 169 -12.25 4.99 -8.33
CA ARG A 169 -13.60 4.84 -8.89
C ARG A 169 -14.17 3.45 -8.58
N ARG A 170 -13.38 2.39 -8.74
CA ARG A 170 -13.80 1.02 -8.40
C ARG A 170 -14.12 0.88 -6.91
N LYS A 171 -13.30 1.44 -6.02
CA LYS A 171 -13.57 1.46 -4.57
C LYS A 171 -14.88 2.18 -4.24
N LYS A 172 -15.18 3.30 -4.91
CA LYS A 172 -16.45 4.03 -4.74
C LYS A 172 -17.66 3.18 -5.15
N LEU A 173 -17.56 2.45 -6.27
CA LEU A 173 -18.62 1.54 -6.72
C LEU A 173 -18.80 0.35 -5.76
N LEU A 174 -17.72 -0.23 -5.25
CA LEU A 174 -17.78 -1.30 -4.24
C LEU A 174 -18.40 -0.82 -2.93
N LYS A 175 -18.08 0.40 -2.49
CA LYS A 175 -18.73 1.04 -1.33
C LYS A 175 -20.24 1.18 -1.57
N HIS A 176 -20.64 1.62 -2.76
CA HIS A 176 -22.05 1.76 -3.11
C HIS A 176 -22.76 0.39 -3.10
N LEU A 177 -22.21 -0.61 -3.80
CA LEU A 177 -22.76 -1.97 -3.82
C LEU A 177 -22.94 -2.55 -2.42
N ARG A 178 -21.95 -2.35 -1.55
CA ARG A 178 -22.02 -2.85 -0.19
C ARG A 178 -23.17 -2.25 0.63
N VAL A 179 -23.52 -0.98 0.39
CA VAL A 179 -24.64 -0.32 1.08
C VAL A 179 -25.98 -0.72 0.48
N THR A 180 -26.05 -0.92 -0.84
CA THR A 180 -27.32 -1.21 -1.52
C THR A 180 -27.68 -2.70 -1.56
N ARG A 181 -26.72 -3.57 -1.90
CA ARG A 181 -26.93 -5.03 -2.07
C ARG A 181 -25.69 -5.81 -1.62
N TYR A 182 -25.75 -6.33 -0.40
CA TYR A 182 -24.61 -7.03 0.19
C TYR A 182 -24.26 -8.34 -0.52
N ASP A 183 -25.25 -9.16 -0.89
CA ASP A 183 -25.02 -10.45 -1.55
C ASP A 183 -24.27 -10.30 -2.88
N ALA A 184 -24.65 -9.29 -3.66
CA ALA A 184 -23.99 -8.97 -4.93
C ALA A 184 -22.55 -8.48 -4.71
N PHE A 185 -22.32 -7.69 -3.66
CA PHE A 185 -20.98 -7.24 -3.29
C PHE A 185 -20.04 -8.43 -2.97
N GLU A 186 -20.51 -9.39 -2.18
CA GLU A 186 -19.72 -10.56 -1.83
C GLU A 186 -19.38 -11.42 -3.07
N ARG A 187 -20.39 -11.71 -3.91
CA ARG A 187 -20.19 -12.45 -5.17
C ARG A 187 -19.14 -11.78 -6.07
N VAL A 188 -19.25 -10.46 -6.27
CA VAL A 188 -18.30 -9.68 -7.09
C VAL A 188 -16.89 -9.78 -6.52
N CYS A 189 -16.73 -9.65 -5.19
CA CYS A 189 -15.45 -9.75 -4.51
C CYS A 189 -14.81 -11.13 -4.69
N GLN A 190 -15.59 -12.20 -4.55
CA GLN A 190 -15.12 -13.57 -4.72
C GLN A 190 -14.72 -13.85 -6.19
N GLN A 191 -15.61 -13.56 -7.14
CA GLN A 191 -15.40 -13.87 -8.57
C GLN A 191 -14.23 -13.10 -9.19
N LEU A 192 -14.02 -11.84 -8.79
CA LEU A 192 -12.94 -11.01 -9.32
C LEU A 192 -11.65 -11.08 -8.50
N GLY A 193 -11.67 -11.76 -7.35
CA GLY A 193 -10.55 -11.86 -6.42
C GLY A 193 -10.17 -10.51 -5.80
N ILE A 194 -11.15 -9.71 -5.36
CA ILE A 194 -10.95 -8.36 -4.82
C ILE A 194 -11.17 -8.37 -3.30
N THR A 195 -10.14 -8.03 -2.54
CA THR A 195 -10.26 -7.77 -1.10
C THR A 195 -10.68 -6.33 -0.85
N TYR A 196 -11.82 -6.13 -0.18
CA TYR A 196 -12.26 -4.79 0.23
C TYR A 196 -11.62 -4.40 1.57
N THR A 197 -10.94 -3.26 1.60
CA THR A 197 -10.35 -2.69 2.82
C THR A 197 -11.00 -1.35 3.12
N PHE A 198 -11.39 -1.15 4.38
CA PHE A 198 -11.95 0.11 4.82
C PHE A 198 -10.90 1.23 4.77
N PRO A 199 -11.25 2.45 4.35
CA PRO A 199 -10.35 3.58 4.44
C PRO A 199 -10.05 3.90 5.90
N PRO A 200 -8.82 4.30 6.24
CA PRO A 200 -8.51 4.79 7.58
C PRO A 200 -9.27 6.10 7.85
N GLU A 201 -9.60 6.34 9.11
CA GLU A 201 -10.31 7.55 9.53
C GLU A 201 -9.48 8.82 9.25
N TYR A 202 -8.16 8.76 9.46
CA TYR A 202 -7.25 9.88 9.27
C TYR A 202 -6.05 9.50 8.40
N TYR A 203 -5.76 10.33 7.40
CA TYR A 203 -4.54 10.24 6.59
C TYR A 203 -3.44 11.10 7.24
N ARG A 204 -2.67 10.52 8.17
CA ARG A 204 -1.52 11.18 8.80
C ARG A 204 -0.20 10.70 8.20
N HIS A 205 0.74 11.63 7.98
CA HIS A 205 2.08 11.27 7.55
C HIS A 205 2.90 10.70 8.74
N ALA A 206 3.30 9.44 8.66
CA ALA A 206 4.11 8.80 9.69
C ALA A 206 5.58 9.27 9.60
N THR A 207 5.98 10.20 10.48
CA THR A 207 7.38 10.64 10.60
C THR A 207 8.23 9.60 11.34
N ARG A 208 9.56 9.61 11.12
CA ARG A 208 10.49 8.68 11.80
C ARG A 208 10.36 8.75 13.33
N ARG A 209 10.26 9.95 13.88
CA ARG A 209 10.04 10.20 15.32
C ARG A 209 8.74 9.55 15.80
N TRP A 210 7.65 9.73 15.05
CA TRP A 210 6.35 9.14 15.41
C TRP A 210 6.40 7.61 15.35
N LEU A 211 7.02 7.02 14.33
CA LEU A 211 7.19 5.57 14.20
C LEU A 211 7.99 4.98 15.38
N ALA A 212 9.11 5.61 15.74
CA ALA A 212 9.93 5.17 16.87
C ALA A 212 9.16 5.26 18.20
N LYS A 213 8.48 6.39 18.45
CA LYS A 213 7.64 6.56 19.64
C LYS A 213 6.52 5.52 19.68
N LYS A 214 5.80 5.31 18.58
CA LYS A 214 4.70 4.34 18.50
C LYS A 214 5.19 2.91 18.75
N ALA A 215 6.32 2.52 18.16
CA ALA A 215 6.94 1.21 18.37
C ALA A 215 7.34 0.99 19.83
N LEU A 216 7.96 2.01 20.46
CA LEU A 216 8.30 1.97 21.88
C LEU A 216 7.04 1.80 22.74
N CYS A 217 6.00 2.61 22.52
CA CYS A 217 4.75 2.51 23.26
C CYS A 217 4.11 1.12 23.14
N ILE A 218 4.14 0.50 21.95
CA ILE A 218 3.62 -0.87 21.77
C ILE A 218 4.42 -1.88 22.58
N LYS A 219 5.76 -1.78 22.60
CA LYS A 219 6.62 -2.67 23.41
C LYS A 219 6.32 -2.51 24.89
N VAL A 220 6.34 -1.29 25.40
CA VAL A 220 6.04 -0.98 26.81
C VAL A 220 4.66 -1.49 27.20
N PHE A 221 3.65 -1.28 26.35
CA PHE A 221 2.29 -1.77 26.61
C PHE A 221 2.25 -3.30 26.74
N LYS A 222 2.93 -4.03 25.85
CA LYS A 222 3.01 -5.50 25.91
C LYS A 222 3.68 -5.99 27.20
N GLU A 223 4.77 -5.35 27.61
CA GLU A 223 5.47 -5.71 28.85
C GLU A 223 4.61 -5.46 30.10
N VAL A 224 3.93 -4.32 30.16
CA VAL A 224 3.01 -4.03 31.28
C VAL A 224 1.86 -5.04 31.34
N GLN A 225 1.30 -5.43 30.19
CA GLN A 225 0.27 -6.47 30.16
C GLN A 225 0.81 -7.82 30.64
N LYS A 226 2.04 -8.18 30.24
CA LYS A 226 2.70 -9.41 30.69
C LYS A 226 2.88 -9.43 32.21
N GLN A 227 3.41 -8.35 32.79
CA GLN A 227 3.58 -8.23 34.24
C GLN A 227 2.25 -8.34 34.99
N LYS A 228 1.19 -7.67 34.51
CA LYS A 228 -0.15 -7.78 35.11
C LYS A 228 -0.71 -9.20 35.04
N LEU A 229 -0.51 -9.90 33.93
CA LEU A 229 -0.93 -11.29 33.78
C LEU A 229 -0.18 -12.20 34.76
N GLU A 230 1.12 -12.00 34.93
CA GLU A 230 1.94 -12.74 35.91
C GLU A 230 1.50 -12.47 37.34
N GLN A 231 1.25 -11.22 37.72
CA GLN A 231 0.71 -10.86 39.04
C GLN A 231 -0.64 -11.51 39.30
N ARG A 232 -1.56 -11.50 38.33
CA ARG A 232 -2.86 -12.19 38.42
C ARG A 232 -2.71 -13.70 38.57
N LYS A 233 -1.77 -14.32 37.84
CA LYS A 233 -1.47 -15.76 37.98
C LYS A 233 -0.93 -16.08 39.37
N LYS A 234 -0.01 -15.25 39.90
CA LYS A 234 0.52 -15.39 41.26
C LYS A 234 -0.59 -15.31 42.30
N MET A 235 -1.44 -14.27 42.26
CA MET A 235 -2.59 -14.14 43.18
C MET A 235 -3.57 -15.32 43.10
N LYS A 236 -3.75 -15.94 41.91
CA LYS A 236 -4.59 -17.13 41.75
C LYS A 236 -3.95 -18.40 42.30
N GLN A 237 -2.62 -18.46 42.33
CA GLN A 237 -1.85 -19.58 42.88
C GLN A 237 -1.66 -19.48 44.39
N THR A 238 -1.64 -18.26 44.95
CA THR A 238 -1.63 -18.08 46.40
C THR A 238 -3.02 -18.45 46.97
N PRO A 239 -3.14 -19.49 47.82
CA PRO A 239 -4.41 -19.77 48.47
C PRO A 239 -4.81 -18.57 49.36
N PRO A 240 -6.13 -18.33 49.58
CA PRO A 240 -6.56 -17.30 50.50
C PRO A 240 -5.91 -17.56 51.88
N PRO A 241 -5.48 -16.52 52.61
CA PRO A 241 -4.95 -16.72 53.94
C PRO A 241 -6.02 -17.43 54.75
N THR A 242 -5.74 -18.67 55.17
CA THR A 242 -6.56 -19.38 56.15
C THR A 242 -6.71 -18.45 57.33
N LEU A 243 -7.95 -18.00 57.58
CA LEU A 243 -8.31 -17.31 58.81
C LEU A 243 -7.80 -18.20 59.94
N ALA A 244 -6.72 -17.79 60.59
CA ALA A 244 -6.26 -18.42 61.81
C ALA A 244 -7.42 -18.25 62.79
N GLU A 245 -8.20 -19.31 63.00
CA GLU A 245 -9.13 -19.37 64.11
C GLU A 245 -8.30 -19.06 65.36
N PRO A 246 -8.65 -18.02 66.14
CA PRO A 246 -7.94 -17.75 67.38
C PRO A 246 -8.10 -18.98 68.25
N ALA A 247 -6.97 -19.57 68.65
CA ALA A 247 -6.92 -20.75 69.50
C ALA A 247 -7.86 -20.55 70.69
N ARG A 248 -8.94 -21.34 70.76
CA ARG A 248 -9.77 -21.48 71.95
C ARG A 248 -8.87 -22.09 73.02
N THR A 249 -8.35 -21.25 73.92
CA THR A 249 -7.71 -21.71 75.15
C THR A 249 -8.76 -22.48 75.97
N PRO A 250 -8.51 -23.74 76.35
CA PRO A 250 -9.43 -24.46 77.22
C PRO A 250 -9.47 -23.77 78.59
N ALA A 251 -10.66 -23.38 79.03
CA ALA A 251 -10.90 -22.88 80.37
C ALA A 251 -10.47 -23.96 81.37
N THR A 252 -9.41 -23.68 82.14
CA THR A 252 -8.99 -24.48 83.28
C THR A 252 -10.10 -24.40 84.33
N GLY A 253 -10.69 -25.56 84.63
CA GLY A 253 -11.78 -25.72 85.57
C GLY A 253 -11.38 -25.40 87.00
N THR A 254 -12.33 -24.76 87.67
CA THR A 254 -12.44 -24.53 89.11
C THR A 254 -12.34 -25.84 89.89
N GLN A 255 -11.49 -25.88 90.93
CA GLN A 255 -11.76 -26.53 92.22
C GLN A 255 -11.19 -25.64 93.32
#